data_AF-R6I655-F1
#
_entry.id   AF-R6I655-F1
#
_cell.length_a   1.000
_cell.length_b   1.000
_cell.length_c   1.000
_cell.angle_alpha   90.00
_cell.angle_beta   90.00
_cell.angle_gamma   90.00
#
_symmetry.space_group_name_H-M   'P 1'
#
loop_
_entity.id
_entity.type
_entity.pdbx_description
1 polymer ?
#
loop_
_entity_poly.entity_id
_entity_poly.type
_entity_poly.pdbx_seq_one_letter_code
_entity_poly.pdbx_strand_id
1 'polypeptide(L)'
;MKKLTKFDVILNIWVSLIINIALSAVLPALNGFLTWGTFFSGFAIAFPVSTILVFVLPVVSWGAKFASLFKLKPNTPVFTIVSTIVLSFIVGTVMTLLMTAINAGIGPHFLAAWWSCYLLALLTVYLSALLGLFTGLPLTKKILGIPAEA
;
A
#
# COMPACT_ATOMS: atom_id res chain seq x y z
N MET A 1 -3.72 -21.65 -1.56
CA MET A 1 -3.71 -20.41 -0.75
C MET A 1 -2.74 -20.60 0.41
N LYS A 2 -1.75 -19.71 0.58
CA LYS A 2 -0.81 -19.80 1.71
C LYS A 2 -1.58 -19.49 3.00
N LYS A 3 -1.41 -20.28 4.05
CA LYS A 3 -2.04 -20.03 5.36
C LYS A 3 -1.43 -18.75 5.93
N LEU A 4 -2.23 -17.71 6.12
CA LEU A 4 -1.78 -16.44 6.70
C LEU A 4 -1.48 -16.66 8.18
N THR A 5 -0.28 -16.29 8.61
CA THR A 5 0.11 -16.33 10.02
C THR A 5 -0.43 -15.09 10.76
N LYS A 6 -0.49 -15.15 12.09
CA LYS A 6 -0.81 -13.96 12.91
C LYS A 6 0.14 -12.79 12.61
N PHE A 7 1.40 -13.09 12.34
CA PHE A 7 2.41 -12.11 11.94
C PHE A 7 2.03 -11.43 10.61
N ASP A 8 1.72 -12.21 9.59
CA ASP A 8 1.33 -11.69 8.27
C ASP A 8 0.09 -10.79 8.36
N VAL A 9 -0.90 -11.19 9.17
CA VAL A 9 -2.14 -10.42 9.36
C VAL A 9 -1.85 -9.06 10.01
N ILE A 10 -1.10 -9.02 11.12
CA ILE A 10 -0.79 -7.77 11.83
C ILE A 10 0.03 -6.84 10.93
N LEU A 11 1.06 -7.37 10.26
CA LEU A 11 1.90 -6.58 9.37
C LEU A 11 1.12 -6.02 8.20
N ASN A 12 0.28 -6.83 7.54
CA ASN A 12 -0.52 -6.38 6.40
C ASN A 12 -1.56 -5.32 6.80
N ILE A 13 -2.18 -5.45 7.97
CA ILE A 13 -3.11 -4.45 8.50
C ILE A 13 -2.37 -3.13 8.74
N TRP A 14 -1.19 -3.18 9.37
CA TRP A 14 -0.38 -1.99 9.63
C TRP A 14 0.08 -1.29 8.34
N VAL A 15 0.63 -2.05 7.39
CA VAL A 15 1.08 -1.51 6.11
C VAL A 15 -0.11 -0.90 5.35
N SER A 16 -1.26 -1.59 5.33
CA SER A 16 -2.49 -1.06 4.71
C SER A 16 -2.93 0.23 5.39
N LEU A 17 -2.87 0.31 6.72
CA LEU A 17 -3.24 1.51 7.46
C LEU A 17 -2.40 2.71 7.01
N ILE A 18 -1.07 2.57 6.98
CA ILE A 18 -0.15 3.64 6.60
C ILE A 18 -0.36 4.07 5.14
N ILE A 19 -0.51 3.13 4.20
CA ILE A 19 -0.76 3.43 2.79
C ILE A 19 -2.05 4.25 2.63
N ASN A 20 -3.13 3.84 3.29
CA ASN A 20 -4.43 4.49 3.12
C ASN A 20 -4.53 5.85 3.80
N ILE A 21 -3.86 6.05 4.93
CA ILE A 21 -3.72 7.40 5.53
C ILE A 21 -3.02 8.33 4.53
N ALA A 22 -1.90 7.88 3.95
CA ALA A 22 -1.14 8.68 2.99
C ALA A 22 -1.96 8.99 1.73
N LEU A 23 -2.59 7.97 1.12
CA LEU A 23 -3.42 8.16 -0.08
C LEU A 23 -4.62 9.06 0.16
N SER A 24 -5.29 8.94 1.31
CA SER A 24 -6.46 9.75 1.65
C SER A 24 -6.13 11.21 1.93
N ALA A 25 -4.87 11.52 2.20
CA ALA A 25 -4.38 12.89 2.29
C ALA A 25 -3.87 13.41 0.93
N VAL A 26 -3.00 12.65 0.27
CA VAL A 26 -2.28 13.12 -0.93
C VAL A 26 -3.21 13.27 -2.13
N LEU A 27 -4.11 12.31 -2.39
CA LEU A 27 -4.97 12.40 -3.58
C LEU A 27 -5.94 13.58 -3.52
N PRO A 28 -6.67 13.84 -2.41
CA PRO A 28 -7.48 15.05 -2.30
C PRO A 28 -6.66 16.34 -2.33
N ALA A 29 -5.45 16.34 -1.74
CA ALA A 29 -4.57 17.51 -1.76
C ALA A 29 -4.11 17.86 -3.18
N LEU A 30 -3.70 16.87 -3.97
CA LEU A 30 -3.28 17.07 -5.36
C LEU A 30 -4.42 17.57 -6.26
N ASN A 31 -5.66 17.25 -5.91
CA ASN A 31 -6.84 17.72 -6.64
C ASN A 31 -7.45 19.01 -6.05
N GLY A 32 -6.88 19.58 -4.99
CA GLY A 32 -7.35 20.82 -4.38
C GLY A 32 -8.63 20.71 -3.55
N PHE A 33 -9.04 19.50 -3.16
CA PHE A 33 -10.28 19.24 -2.42
C PHE A 33 -10.05 18.63 -1.03
N LEU A 34 -8.84 18.75 -0.47
CA LEU A 34 -8.56 18.19 0.86
C LEU A 34 -9.39 18.87 1.94
N THR A 35 -10.35 18.11 2.47
CA THR A 35 -11.13 18.43 3.66
C THR A 35 -11.09 17.24 4.62
N TRP A 36 -11.45 17.46 5.88
CA TRP A 36 -11.63 16.35 6.83
C TRP A 36 -12.66 15.33 6.32
N GLY A 37 -13.73 15.80 5.67
CA GLY A 37 -14.77 14.92 5.11
C GLY A 37 -14.25 14.02 3.98
N THR A 38 -13.52 14.58 3.01
CA THR A 38 -12.93 13.79 1.91
C THR A 38 -11.84 12.84 2.40
N PHE A 39 -11.08 13.23 3.42
CA PHE A 39 -10.07 12.37 4.05
C PHE A 39 -10.73 11.15 4.71
N PHE A 40 -11.69 11.35 5.62
CA PHE A 40 -12.31 10.24 6.35
C PHE A 40 -13.17 9.35 5.45
N SER A 41 -13.88 9.92 4.47
CA SER A 41 -14.65 9.16 3.49
C SER A 41 -13.74 8.29 2.62
N GLY A 42 -12.67 8.89 2.07
CA GLY A 42 -11.67 8.17 1.30
C GLY A 42 -11.02 7.07 2.12
N PHE A 43 -10.59 7.37 3.34
CA PHE A 43 -9.95 6.39 4.23
C PHE A 43 -10.88 5.23 4.60
N ALA A 44 -12.13 5.52 4.97
CA ALA A 44 -13.11 4.51 5.40
C ALA A 44 -13.44 3.49 4.30
N ILE A 45 -13.34 3.88 3.02
CA ILE A 45 -13.56 3.00 1.88
C ILE A 45 -12.24 2.33 1.44
N ALA A 46 -11.16 3.11 1.36
CA ALA A 46 -9.89 2.63 0.85
C ALA A 46 -9.27 1.57 1.76
N PHE A 47 -9.35 1.76 3.08
CA PHE A 47 -8.72 0.84 4.03
C PHE A 47 -9.30 -0.58 4.01
N PRO A 48 -10.63 -0.81 4.05
CA PRO A 48 -11.19 -2.14 3.90
C PRO A 48 -10.86 -2.78 2.55
N VAL A 49 -10.97 -2.03 1.45
CA VAL A 49 -10.73 -2.56 0.10
C VAL A 49 -9.27 -2.97 -0.07
N SER A 50 -8.31 -2.14 0.35
CA SER A 50 -6.89 -2.49 0.27
C SER A 50 -6.57 -3.72 1.12
N THR A 51 -7.18 -3.80 2.30
CA THR A 51 -6.95 -4.90 3.24
C THR A 51 -7.40 -6.22 2.62
N ILE A 52 -8.59 -6.24 2.00
CA ILE A 52 -9.10 -7.41 1.26
C ILE A 52 -8.18 -7.74 0.08
N LEU A 53 -7.76 -6.75 -0.71
CA LEU A 53 -6.88 -6.98 -1.86
C LEU A 53 -5.56 -7.63 -1.48
N VAL A 54 -4.92 -7.18 -0.40
CA VAL A 54 -3.66 -7.74 0.09
C VAL A 54 -3.83 -9.19 0.60
N PHE A 55 -5.01 -9.55 1.09
CA PHE A 55 -5.31 -10.93 1.48
C PHE A 55 -5.65 -11.85 0.32
N VAL A 56 -6.26 -11.32 -0.75
CA VAL A 56 -6.62 -12.10 -1.94
C VAL A 56 -5.44 -12.28 -2.89
N LEU A 57 -4.66 -11.22 -3.10
CA LEU A 57 -3.57 -11.22 -4.08
C LEU A 57 -2.25 -11.64 -3.44
N PRO A 58 -1.49 -12.58 -4.05
CA PRO A 58 -0.20 -13.03 -3.54
C PRO A 58 0.93 -12.02 -3.86
N VAL A 59 0.70 -10.73 -3.59
CA VAL A 59 1.60 -9.61 -3.92
C VAL A 59 3.00 -9.79 -3.33
N VAL A 60 3.11 -10.39 -2.14
CA VAL A 60 4.40 -10.70 -1.51
C VAL A 60 5.18 -11.73 -2.33
N SER A 61 4.50 -12.77 -2.83
CA SER A 61 5.15 -13.78 -3.68
C SER A 61 5.59 -13.19 -5.01
N TRP A 62 4.75 -12.34 -5.61
CA TRP A 62 5.09 -11.67 -6.86
C TRP A 62 6.27 -10.69 -6.68
N GLY A 63 6.29 -9.91 -5.60
CA GLY A 63 7.41 -9.04 -5.25
C GLY A 63 8.71 -9.81 -5.01
N ALA A 64 8.63 -10.95 -4.30
CA ALA A 64 9.79 -11.82 -4.09
C ALA A 64 10.33 -12.41 -5.40
N LYS A 65 9.44 -12.86 -6.30
CA LYS A 65 9.82 -13.32 -7.64
C LYS A 65 10.50 -12.21 -8.42
N PHE A 66 9.96 -11.00 -8.38
CA PHE A 66 10.55 -9.86 -9.07
C PHE A 66 11.94 -9.50 -8.52
N ALA A 67 12.10 -9.41 -7.21
CA ALA A 67 13.40 -9.16 -6.57
C ALA A 67 14.41 -10.29 -6.87
N SER A 68 13.95 -11.53 -7.02
CA SER A 68 14.82 -12.65 -7.40
C SER A 68 15.37 -12.55 -8.83
N LEU A 69 14.71 -11.83 -9.74
CA LEU A 69 15.24 -11.55 -11.09
C LEU A 69 16.55 -10.75 -11.03
N PHE A 70 16.70 -9.92 -9.98
CA PHE A 70 17.90 -9.14 -9.72
C PHE A 70 18.92 -9.87 -8.84
N LYS A 71 18.72 -11.18 -8.58
CA LYS A 71 19.59 -12.02 -7.73
C LYS A 71 19.78 -11.45 -6.31
N LEU A 72 18.79 -10.70 -5.81
CA LEU A 72 18.85 -10.10 -4.48
C LEU A 72 18.66 -11.16 -3.40
N LYS A 73 19.47 -11.09 -2.33
CA LYS A 73 19.34 -11.99 -1.19
C LYS A 73 18.03 -11.70 -0.44
N PRO A 74 17.18 -12.72 -0.19
CA PRO A 74 15.99 -12.57 0.63
C PRO A 74 16.30 -11.96 1.99
N ASN A 75 15.32 -11.26 2.58
CA ASN A 75 15.41 -10.64 3.91
C ASN A 75 16.48 -9.54 4.06
N THR A 76 17.01 -9.01 2.95
CA THR A 76 17.84 -7.80 2.98
C THR A 76 16.99 -6.54 2.77
N PRO A 77 17.39 -5.37 3.29
CA PRO A 77 16.67 -4.12 3.04
C PRO A 77 16.47 -3.83 1.55
N VAL A 78 17.48 -4.12 0.73
CA VAL A 78 17.42 -3.94 -0.73
C VAL A 78 16.38 -4.87 -1.37
N PHE A 79 16.28 -6.12 -0.92
CA PHE A 79 15.23 -7.03 -1.35
C PHE A 79 13.84 -6.50 -1.00
N THR A 80 13.65 -5.95 0.20
CA THR A 80 12.38 -5.32 0.60
C THR A 80 12.03 -4.13 -0.31
N ILE A 81 13.00 -3.26 -0.59
CA ILE A 81 12.82 -2.11 -1.49
C ILE A 81 12.34 -2.57 -2.87
N VAL A 82 13.06 -3.51 -3.49
CA VAL A 82 12.75 -3.97 -4.85
C VAL A 82 11.47 -4.79 -4.92
N SER A 83 11.21 -5.66 -3.94
CA SER A 83 9.97 -6.45 -3.90
C SER A 83 8.73 -5.60 -3.67
N THR A 84 8.87 -4.47 -2.95
CA THR A 84 7.77 -3.52 -2.70
C THR A 84 7.30 -2.84 -3.99
N ILE A 85 8.15 -2.73 -5.02
CA ILE A 85 7.76 -2.13 -6.31
C ILE A 85 6.53 -2.83 -6.90
N VAL A 86 6.49 -4.17 -6.88
CA VAL A 86 5.36 -4.94 -7.43
C VAL A 86 4.10 -4.73 -6.60
N LEU A 87 4.24 -4.73 -5.26
CA LEU A 87 3.13 -4.48 -4.36
C LEU A 87 2.54 -3.08 -4.60
N SER A 88 3.39 -2.06 -4.66
CA SER A 88 2.98 -0.68 -4.87
C SER A 88 2.42 -0.47 -6.26
N PHE A 89 2.94 -1.14 -7.28
CA PHE A 89 2.36 -1.09 -8.62
C PHE A 89 0.94 -1.65 -8.64
N ILE A 90 0.73 -2.86 -8.12
CA ILE A 90 -0.58 -3.52 -8.20
C ILE A 90 -1.58 -2.87 -7.25
N VAL A 91 -1.24 -2.77 -5.97
CA VAL A 91 -2.11 -2.18 -4.96
C VAL A 91 -2.29 -0.69 -5.25
N GLY A 92 -1.22 0.04 -5.55
CA GLY A 92 -1.30 1.47 -5.83
C GLY A 92 -2.14 1.78 -7.07
N THR A 93 -2.04 1.01 -8.14
CA THR A 93 -2.91 1.19 -9.32
C THR A 93 -4.38 1.02 -8.97
N VAL A 94 -4.75 -0.08 -8.30
CA VAL A 94 -6.15 -0.34 -7.94
C VAL A 94 -6.68 0.72 -6.96
N MET A 95 -5.88 1.07 -5.95
CA MET A 95 -6.28 2.02 -4.92
C MET A 95 -6.38 3.45 -5.44
N THR A 96 -5.50 3.86 -6.35
CA THR A 96 -5.57 5.20 -6.96
C THR A 96 -6.77 5.32 -7.89
N LEU A 97 -7.07 4.30 -8.70
CA LEU A 97 -8.29 4.26 -9.51
C LEU A 97 -9.55 4.36 -8.63
N LEU A 98 -9.62 3.57 -7.56
CA LEU A 98 -10.74 3.60 -6.61
C LEU A 98 -10.90 4.99 -5.99
N MET A 99 -9.81 5.58 -5.51
CA MET A 99 -9.84 6.88 -4.86
C MET A 99 -10.17 8.02 -5.82
N THR A 100 -9.72 7.94 -7.08
CA THR A 100 -10.17 8.87 -8.12
C THR A 100 -11.67 8.70 -8.37
N ALA A 101 -12.19 7.47 -8.40
CA ALA A 101 -13.61 7.22 -8.65
C ALA A 101 -14.48 7.76 -7.51
N ILE A 102 -14.03 7.62 -6.26
CA ILE A 102 -14.71 8.15 -5.07
C ILE A 102 -14.71 9.68 -5.05
N ASN A 103 -13.56 10.31 -5.34
CA ASN A 103 -13.40 11.75 -5.15
C ASN A 103 -13.80 12.59 -6.37
N ALA A 104 -13.57 12.07 -7.59
CA ALA A 104 -13.84 12.78 -8.85
C ALA A 104 -15.02 12.19 -9.64
N GLY A 105 -15.55 11.04 -9.24
CA GLY A 105 -16.61 10.33 -9.94
C GLY A 105 -16.12 9.55 -11.17
N ILE A 106 -16.99 8.68 -11.70
CA ILE A 106 -16.75 7.97 -12.96
C ILE A 106 -17.40 8.78 -14.10
N GLY A 107 -16.60 9.21 -15.07
CA GLY A 107 -17.07 10.04 -16.18
C GLY A 107 -15.99 10.32 -17.22
N PRO A 108 -16.25 11.21 -18.20
CA PRO A 108 -15.33 11.49 -19.31
C PRO A 108 -13.94 11.97 -18.86
N HIS A 109 -13.87 12.63 -17.70
CA HIS A 109 -12.64 13.16 -17.12
C HIS A 109 -11.96 12.22 -16.11
N PHE A 110 -12.55 11.06 -15.82
CA PHE A 110 -12.05 10.14 -14.79
C PHE A 110 -10.61 9.69 -15.07
N LEU A 111 -10.34 9.19 -16.29
CA LEU A 111 -9.00 8.71 -16.65
C LEU A 111 -7.98 9.85 -16.71
N ALA A 112 -8.40 11.04 -17.14
CA ALA A 112 -7.53 12.22 -17.17
C ALA A 112 -7.15 12.68 -15.76
N ALA A 113 -8.13 12.71 -14.84
CA ALA A 113 -7.92 13.06 -13.44
C ALA A 113 -7.10 11.98 -12.69
N TRP A 114 -7.27 10.71 -13.03
CA TRP A 114 -6.44 9.64 -12.47
C TRP A 114 -5.01 9.75 -12.99
N TRP A 115 -4.83 9.88 -14.31
CA TRP A 115 -3.50 9.91 -14.91
C TRP A 115 -2.66 11.11 -14.45
N SER A 116 -3.29 12.27 -14.26
CA SER A 116 -2.61 13.49 -13.81
C SER A 116 -1.99 13.36 -12.42
N CYS A 117 -2.58 12.55 -11.53
CA CYS A 117 -2.06 12.30 -10.19
C CYS A 117 -1.39 10.92 -10.03
N TYR A 118 -1.52 10.03 -11.02
CA TYR A 118 -1.17 8.62 -10.91
C TYR A 118 0.28 8.38 -10.47
N LEU A 119 1.26 9.02 -11.12
CA LEU A 119 2.68 8.83 -10.80
C LEU A 119 3.01 9.28 -9.38
N LEU A 120 2.49 10.43 -8.96
CA LEU A 120 2.69 10.94 -7.60
C LEU A 120 2.02 10.04 -6.57
N ALA A 121 0.79 9.61 -6.85
CA ALA A 121 0.06 8.72 -5.95
C ALA A 121 0.72 7.33 -5.86
N LEU A 122 1.26 6.81 -6.96
CA LEU A 122 2.03 5.58 -6.98
C LEU A 122 3.31 5.70 -6.13
N LEU A 123 4.02 6.83 -6.25
CA LEU A 123 5.17 7.13 -5.42
C LEU A 123 4.76 7.23 -3.94
N THR A 124 3.63 7.85 -3.63
CA THR A 124 3.08 7.89 -2.27
C THR A 124 2.79 6.49 -1.73
N VAL A 125 2.15 5.61 -2.51
CA VAL A 125 1.93 4.21 -2.11
C VAL A 125 3.24 3.49 -1.86
N TYR A 126 4.24 3.71 -2.71
CA TYR A 126 5.55 3.09 -2.56
C TYR A 126 6.26 3.54 -1.29
N LEU A 127 6.37 4.85 -1.06
CA LEU A 127 7.04 5.38 0.13
C LEU A 127 6.30 5.03 1.42
N SER A 128 4.96 5.07 1.40
CA SER A 128 4.13 4.68 2.55
C SER A 128 4.19 3.17 2.82
N ALA A 129 4.26 2.33 1.78
CA ALA A 129 4.46 0.89 1.94
C ALA A 129 5.83 0.57 2.56
N LEU A 130 6.89 1.23 2.10
CA LEU A 130 8.23 1.10 2.71
C LEU A 130 8.21 1.53 4.18
N LEU A 131 7.65 2.70 4.48
CA LEU A 131 7.52 3.20 5.85
C LEU A 131 6.71 2.22 6.71
N GLY A 132 5.60 1.71 6.18
CA GLY A 132 4.77 0.70 6.83
C GLY A 132 5.52 -0.60 7.09
N LEU A 133 6.38 -1.07 6.17
CA LEU A 133 7.17 -2.27 6.37
C LEU A 133 8.30 -2.05 7.39
N PHE A 134 9.06 -0.96 7.28
CA PHE A 134 10.16 -0.65 8.20
C PHE A 134 9.68 -0.38 9.63
N THR A 135 8.49 0.19 9.81
CA THR A 135 7.88 0.41 11.13
C THR A 135 7.05 -0.79 11.62
N GLY A 136 6.39 -1.50 10.69
CA GLY A 136 5.49 -2.60 10.98
C GLY A 136 6.21 -3.88 11.37
N LEU A 137 7.38 -4.16 10.79
CA LEU A 137 8.20 -5.32 11.17
C LEU A 137 8.58 -5.31 12.67
N PRO A 138 9.21 -4.24 13.22
CA PRO A 138 9.53 -4.19 14.64
C PRO A 138 8.28 -4.14 15.52
N LEU A 139 7.23 -3.43 15.10
CA LEU A 139 5.96 -3.39 15.82
C LEU A 139 5.32 -4.78 15.95
N THR A 140 5.25 -5.53 14.84
CA THR A 140 4.65 -6.86 14.81
C THR A 140 5.45 -7.86 15.64
N LYS A 141 6.79 -7.81 15.55
CA LYS A 141 7.68 -8.62 16.41
C LYS A 141 7.42 -8.33 17.89
N LYS A 142 7.29 -7.05 18.27
CA LYS A 142 7.00 -6.63 19.65
C LYS A 142 5.62 -7.12 20.14
N ILE A 143 4.58 -6.99 19.32
CA ILE A 143 3.21 -7.45 19.67
C ILE A 143 3.18 -8.97 19.89
N LEU A 144 3.97 -9.73 19.11
CA LEU A 144 4.00 -11.18 19.17
C LEU A 144 5.07 -11.75 20.11
N GLY A 145 5.85 -10.91 20.80
CA GLY A 145 6.92 -11.34 21.69
C GLY A 145 8.08 -12.06 20.99
N ILE A 146 8.27 -11.82 19.68
CA ILE A 146 9.38 -12.41 18.92
C ILE A 146 10.62 -11.55 19.16
N PRO A 147 11.75 -12.13 19.62
CA PRO A 147 12.97 -11.37 19.84
C PRO A 147 13.44 -10.70 18.54
N ALA A 148 13.92 -9.46 18.65
CA ALA A 148 14.61 -8.81 17.55
C ALA A 148 15.87 -9.65 17.26
N GLU A 149 15.97 -10.17 16.04
CA GLU A 149 17.19 -10.86 15.59
C GLU A 149 18.33 -9.84 15.66
N ALA A 150 19.37 -10.22 16.40
CA ALA A 150 20.61 -9.46 16.58
C ALA A 150 21.46 -9.45 15.31
#